data_AF-A0A919KG98-F1
#
_entry.id   AF-A0A919KG98-F1
#
_cell.length_a   1.000
_cell.length_b   1.000
_cell.length_c   1.000
_cell.angle_alpha   90.00
_cell.angle_beta   90.00
_cell.angle_gamma   90.00
#
_symmetry.space_group_name_H-M   'P 1'
#
loop_
_entity.id
_entity.type
_entity.pdbx_description
1 polymer ?
#
loop_
_entity_poly.entity_id
_entity_poly.type
_entity_poly.pdbx_seq_one_letter_code
_entity_poly.pdbx_strand_id
1 'polypeptide(L)'
;MNRLQVPDFVQESPGDHGDAVLLDTRSGHCFAMNPVAGLLWQEWRRSRDFETGVHLTARQFPQLSRDVIRRDARRLADALLERGLLTACAAGLQPSPSAGEEPVAAAGCGPADGPGAAGTADDAAHRAWGLAHGRRAAGTAEVTMAADPAADPSRPHRCPGRRRTPPLGLLGLLIALLLIRLPFRTLLGAVRWVSRHWCRHEATRAQGAAALAAVRQAAARYPGRAACLETSLASLMVLALRRRRAAWCIGTAADPFRFHAWIETEGSPVLAADEPDLDAFRPILTA
;
A
#
# COMPACT_ATOMS: atom_id res chain seq x y z
N MET A 1 21.89 -8.01 8.41
CA MET A 1 20.79 -8.68 7.68
C MET A 1 21.26 -8.89 6.26
N ASN A 2 21.58 -10.12 5.86
CA ASN A 2 21.90 -10.38 4.45
C ASN A 2 20.77 -11.07 3.70
N ARG A 3 19.78 -11.66 4.40
CA ARG A 3 18.69 -12.36 3.74
C ARG A 3 17.34 -11.80 4.15
N LEU A 4 16.60 -11.28 3.17
CA LEU A 4 15.28 -10.67 3.35
C LEU A 4 14.23 -11.51 2.62
N GLN A 5 13.08 -11.70 3.24
CA GLN A 5 11.93 -12.37 2.65
C GLN A 5 10.67 -11.52 2.82
N VAL A 6 9.91 -11.38 1.73
CA VAL A 6 8.60 -10.74 1.74
C VAL A 6 7.55 -11.80 2.10
N PRO A 7 6.73 -11.59 3.15
CA PRO A 7 5.64 -12.50 3.48
C PRO A 7 4.49 -12.47 2.47
N ASP A 8 3.79 -13.60 2.30
CA ASP A 8 2.72 -13.77 1.28
C ASP A 8 1.49 -12.87 1.49
N PHE A 9 1.33 -12.30 2.69
CA PHE A 9 0.23 -11.40 3.01
C PHE A 9 0.47 -9.95 2.58
N VAL A 10 1.69 -9.62 2.12
CA VAL A 10 2.02 -8.29 1.59
C VAL A 10 1.77 -8.28 0.08
N GLN A 11 0.81 -7.47 -0.36
CA GLN A 11 0.57 -7.21 -1.78
C GLN A 11 1.25 -5.91 -2.19
N GLU A 12 1.75 -5.85 -3.42
CA GLU A 12 2.46 -4.69 -3.97
C GLU A 12 1.72 -4.20 -5.21
N SER A 13 1.53 -2.87 -5.32
CA SER A 13 1.15 -2.22 -6.56
C SER A 13 2.27 -1.25 -6.98
N PRO A 14 2.97 -1.53 -8.09
CA PRO A 14 4.00 -0.63 -8.61
C PRO A 14 3.34 0.60 -9.25
N GLY A 15 3.89 1.77 -8.97
CA GLY A 15 3.61 3.02 -9.65
C GLY A 15 4.50 3.21 -10.88
N ASP A 16 4.08 4.09 -11.78
CA ASP A 16 4.71 4.27 -13.09
C ASP A 16 6.12 4.88 -13.01
N HIS A 17 6.47 5.56 -11.90
CA HIS A 17 7.73 6.28 -11.70
C HIS A 17 8.65 5.64 -10.65
N GLY A 18 8.44 4.35 -10.32
CA GLY A 18 9.23 3.61 -9.33
C GLY A 18 8.71 3.75 -7.90
N ASP A 19 7.70 4.58 -7.66
CA ASP A 19 6.90 4.54 -6.44
C ASP A 19 6.21 3.18 -6.31
N ALA A 20 5.93 2.74 -5.08
CA ALA A 20 5.20 1.50 -4.84
C ALA A 20 4.28 1.65 -3.65
N VAL A 21 3.13 0.96 -3.67
CA VAL A 21 2.26 0.86 -2.51
C VAL A 21 2.23 -0.58 -2.03
N LEU A 22 2.50 -0.77 -0.74
CA LEU A 22 2.36 -2.06 -0.08
C LEU A 22 1.04 -2.12 0.68
N LEU A 23 0.30 -3.21 0.55
CA LEU A 23 -0.90 -3.52 1.33
C LEU A 23 -0.65 -4.74 2.21
N ASP A 24 -0.73 -4.57 3.54
CA ASP A 24 -0.79 -5.70 4.47
C ASP A 24 -2.22 -6.25 4.54
N THR A 25 -2.46 -7.41 3.93
CA THR A 25 -3.81 -8.02 3.89
C THR A 25 -4.30 -8.54 5.24
N ARG A 26 -3.48 -8.56 6.30
CA ARG A 26 -3.91 -8.96 7.64
C ARG A 26 -4.57 -7.81 8.38
N SER A 27 -4.02 -6.61 8.21
CA SER A 27 -4.39 -5.39 8.93
C SER A 27 -5.19 -4.42 8.07
N GLY A 28 -5.00 -4.44 6.75
CA GLY A 28 -5.57 -3.49 5.80
C GLY A 28 -4.79 -2.17 5.71
N HIS A 29 -3.60 -2.08 6.32
CA HIS A 29 -2.76 -0.89 6.22
C HIS A 29 -2.03 -0.83 4.87
N CYS A 30 -1.97 0.38 4.33
CA CYS A 30 -1.25 0.68 3.11
C CYS A 30 -0.05 1.57 3.40
N PHE A 31 1.08 1.26 2.76
CA PHE A 31 2.33 2.01 2.91
C PHE A 31 2.80 2.48 1.55
N ALA A 32 2.88 3.80 1.37
CA ALA A 32 3.45 4.41 0.19
C ALA A 32 4.98 4.45 0.29
N MET A 33 5.64 4.05 -0.80
CA MET A 33 7.08 4.10 -0.98
C MET A 33 7.40 5.15 -2.05
N ASN A 34 8.41 5.98 -1.75
CA ASN A 34 9.02 6.84 -2.75
C ASN A 34 9.82 6.00 -3.77
N PRO A 35 10.36 6.60 -4.86
CA PRO A 35 10.96 5.81 -5.94
C PRO A 35 12.19 5.03 -5.51
N VAL A 36 13.01 5.60 -4.62
CA VAL A 36 14.22 4.93 -4.10
C VAL A 36 13.84 3.74 -3.23
N ALA A 37 12.85 3.90 -2.36
CA ALA A 37 12.34 2.84 -1.50
C ALA A 37 11.66 1.73 -2.32
N GLY A 38 10.92 2.08 -3.37
CA GLY A 38 10.29 1.12 -4.28
C GLY A 38 11.32 0.27 -5.03
N LEU A 39 12.41 0.89 -5.51
CA LEU A 39 13.51 0.16 -6.16
C LEU A 39 14.22 -0.79 -5.19
N LEU A 40 14.53 -0.33 -3.97
CA LEU A 40 15.10 -1.18 -2.93
C LEU A 40 14.18 -2.37 -2.61
N TRP A 41 12.89 -2.12 -2.47
CA TRP A 41 11.88 -3.14 -2.22
C TRP A 41 11.84 -4.19 -3.34
N GLN A 42 11.77 -3.77 -4.60
CA GLN A 42 11.75 -4.66 -5.76
C GLN A 42 13.00 -5.53 -5.82
N GLU A 43 14.18 -4.95 -5.58
CA GLU A 43 15.42 -5.69 -5.57
C GLU A 43 15.54 -6.65 -4.39
N TRP A 44 15.08 -6.28 -3.19
CA TRP A 44 15.04 -7.21 -2.06
C TRP A 44 14.05 -8.35 -2.28
N ARG A 45 12.91 -8.09 -2.91
CA ARG A 45 11.93 -9.12 -3.25
C ARG A 45 12.50 -10.12 -4.26
N ARG A 46 13.26 -9.62 -5.25
CA ARG A 46 13.87 -10.43 -6.32
C ARG A 46 15.12 -11.19 -5.86
N SER A 47 16.10 -10.47 -5.30
CA SER A 47 17.41 -11.02 -4.91
C SER A 47 17.41 -11.70 -3.55
N ARG A 48 16.44 -11.35 -2.68
CA ARG A 48 16.44 -11.72 -1.24
C ARG A 48 17.70 -11.29 -0.50
N ASP A 49 18.46 -10.35 -1.03
CA ASP A 49 19.72 -9.86 -0.46
C ASP A 49 19.71 -8.34 -0.30
N PHE A 50 20.06 -7.90 0.91
CA PHE A 50 20.11 -6.49 1.27
C PHE A 50 21.17 -5.73 0.47
N GLU A 51 22.37 -6.31 0.35
CA GLU A 51 23.53 -5.63 -0.27
C GLU A 51 23.38 -5.51 -1.79
N THR A 52 22.81 -6.54 -2.43
CA THR A 52 22.47 -6.50 -3.85
C THR A 52 21.52 -5.35 -4.16
N GLY A 53 20.50 -5.13 -3.33
CA GLY A 53 19.58 -3.98 -3.47
C GLY A 53 20.30 -2.63 -3.37
N VAL A 54 21.11 -2.44 -2.32
CA VAL A 54 21.89 -1.21 -2.13
C VAL A 54 22.83 -0.93 -3.31
N HIS A 55 23.51 -1.97 -3.81
CA HIS A 55 24.43 -1.84 -4.93
C HIS A 55 23.71 -1.43 -6.22
N LEU A 56 22.57 -2.04 -6.54
CA LEU A 56 21.81 -1.72 -7.76
C LEU A 56 21.19 -0.32 -7.68
N THR A 57 20.61 0.05 -6.54
CA THR A 57 20.07 1.40 -6.35
C THR A 57 21.18 2.46 -6.45
N ALA A 58 22.37 2.21 -5.91
CA ALA A 58 23.50 3.15 -6.04
C ALA A 58 23.97 3.34 -7.48
N ARG A 59 23.84 2.33 -8.36
CA ARG A 59 24.13 2.48 -9.79
C ARG A 59 23.09 3.32 -10.52
N GLN A 60 21.84 3.30 -10.07
CA GLN A 60 20.74 4.05 -10.68
C GLN A 60 20.70 5.53 -10.23
N PHE A 61 21.25 5.83 -9.05
CA PHE A 61 21.37 7.20 -8.53
C PHE A 61 22.84 7.56 -8.25
N PRO A 62 23.69 7.70 -9.29
CA PRO A 62 25.12 7.98 -9.14
C PRO A 62 25.44 9.30 -8.43
N GLN A 63 24.50 10.24 -8.41
CA GLN A 63 24.59 11.51 -7.71
C GLN A 63 24.49 11.40 -6.18
N LEU A 64 24.02 10.25 -5.65
CA LEU A 64 23.92 10.00 -4.21
C LEU A 64 25.07 9.11 -3.76
N SER A 65 25.66 9.42 -2.60
CA SER A 65 26.71 8.56 -2.06
C SER A 65 26.14 7.20 -1.64
N ARG A 66 26.91 6.15 -1.93
CA ARG A 66 26.54 4.76 -1.56
C ARG A 66 26.27 4.63 -0.06
N ASP A 67 26.99 5.36 0.78
CA ASP A 67 26.81 5.32 2.24
C ASP A 67 25.50 5.96 2.70
N VAL A 68 25.02 6.99 2.00
CA VAL A 68 23.68 7.55 2.26
C VAL A 68 22.62 6.54 1.85
N ILE A 69 22.71 5.97 0.65
CA ILE A 69 21.76 4.96 0.16
C ILE A 69 21.74 3.75 1.11
N ARG A 70 22.90 3.26 1.56
CA ARG A 70 22.99 2.14 2.49
C ARG A 70 22.34 2.46 3.84
N ARG A 71 22.55 3.66 4.39
CA ARG A 71 21.93 4.09 5.65
C ARG A 71 20.41 4.20 5.53
N ASP A 72 19.92 4.76 4.43
CA ASP A 72 18.47 4.91 4.20
C ASP A 72 17.81 3.56 3.91
N ALA A 73 18.47 2.72 3.12
CA ALA A 73 18.08 1.32 2.92
C ALA A 73 17.98 0.56 4.25
N ARG A 74 18.93 0.79 5.16
CA ARG A 74 18.90 0.16 6.46
C ARG A 74 17.71 0.61 7.31
N ARG A 75 17.48 1.93 7.38
CA ARG A 75 16.32 2.51 8.08
C ARG A 75 15.00 1.97 7.53
N LEU A 76 14.89 1.86 6.20
CA LEU A 76 13.71 1.29 5.55
C LEU A 76 13.53 -0.19 5.91
N ALA A 77 14.58 -0.99 5.81
CA ALA A 77 14.52 -2.42 6.13
C ALA A 77 14.11 -2.66 7.59
N ASP A 78 14.70 -1.91 8.53
CA ASP A 78 14.37 -1.99 9.96
C ASP A 78 12.90 -1.62 10.21
N ALA A 79 12.41 -0.53 9.61
CA ALA A 79 11.00 -0.10 9.72
C ALA A 79 10.00 -1.13 9.14
N LEU A 80 10.37 -1.83 8.07
CA LEU A 80 9.57 -2.89 7.46
C LEU A 80 9.59 -4.18 8.30
N LEU A 81 10.72 -4.50 8.93
CA LEU A 81 10.86 -5.64 9.84
C LEU A 81 10.06 -5.45 11.13
N GLU A 82 10.09 -4.26 11.72
CA GLU A 82 9.30 -3.91 12.90
C GLU A 82 7.79 -4.08 12.65
N ARG A 83 7.35 -3.78 11.43
CA ARG A 83 5.95 -3.94 10.99
C ARG A 83 5.62 -5.37 10.51
N GLY A 84 6.62 -6.25 10.47
CA GLY A 84 6.48 -7.60 9.93
C GLY A 84 6.14 -7.64 8.43
N LEU A 85 6.47 -6.58 7.68
CA LEU A 85 6.35 -6.50 6.23
C LEU A 85 7.55 -7.12 5.50
N LEU A 86 8.66 -7.29 6.23
CA LEU A 86 9.80 -8.11 5.85
C LEU A 86 10.08 -9.11 6.97
N THR A 87 10.71 -10.21 6.61
CA THR A 87 11.29 -11.17 7.54
C THR A 87 12.78 -11.29 7.24
N ALA A 88 13.62 -11.12 8.26
CA ALA A 88 15.04 -11.42 8.17
C ALA A 88 15.23 -12.92 8.41
N CYS A 89 15.71 -13.65 7.41
CA CYS A 89 16.25 -14.97 7.70
C CYS A 89 17.62 -14.77 8.35
N ALA A 90 17.75 -15.22 9.60
CA ALA A 90 19.08 -15.45 10.15
C ALA A 90 19.80 -16.39 9.17
N ALA A 91 20.97 -15.96 8.68
CA ALA A 91 21.89 -16.88 8.05
C ALA A 91 22.07 -18.04 9.03
N GLY A 92 21.83 -19.26 8.55
CA GLY A 92 21.68 -20.44 9.38
C GLY A 92 22.74 -20.50 10.46
N LEU A 93 22.31 -20.89 11.66
CA LEU A 93 23.17 -21.34 12.73
C LEU A 93 24.11 -22.41 12.16
N GLN A 94 25.31 -22.01 11.72
CA GLN A 94 26.41 -22.93 11.54
C GLN A 94 26.73 -23.44 12.94
N PRO A 95 26.66 -24.75 13.23
CA PRO A 95 27.20 -25.25 14.49
C PRO A 95 28.69 -24.85 14.52
N SER A 96 29.05 -23.98 15.47
CA SER A 96 30.45 -23.65 15.70
C SER A 96 31.22 -24.94 15.94
N PRO A 97 32.33 -25.22 15.22
CA PRO A 97 33.31 -26.15 15.74
C PRO A 97 33.82 -25.57 17.06
N SER A 98 33.68 -26.37 18.10
CA SER A 98 34.07 -26.08 19.47
C SER A 98 35.52 -25.59 19.57
N ALA A 99 35.65 -24.50 20.34
CA ALA A 99 36.76 -24.07 21.17
C ALA A 99 38.09 -24.87 21.19
N GLY A 100 39.18 -24.11 21.05
CA GLY A 100 40.60 -24.43 21.27
C GLY A 100 41.40 -23.70 20.18
N GLU A 101 42.21 -22.68 20.40
CA GLU A 101 42.98 -22.21 21.56
C GLU A 101 43.15 -20.67 21.49
N GLU A 102 43.56 -20.11 22.62
CA GLU A 102 43.71 -18.68 22.94
C GLU A 102 44.85 -17.92 22.20
N PRO A 103 44.83 -16.57 22.27
CA PRO A 103 45.69 -15.67 21.50
C PRO A 103 47.00 -15.29 22.21
N VAL A 104 48.04 -15.00 21.43
CA VAL A 104 49.25 -14.30 21.91
C VAL A 104 49.35 -12.93 21.23
N ALA A 105 49.46 -11.90 22.07
CA ALA A 105 49.56 -10.49 21.74
C ALA A 105 50.92 -10.08 21.16
N ALA A 106 50.93 -8.96 20.41
CA ALA A 106 52.07 -8.05 20.37
C ALA A 106 51.63 -6.62 19.99
N ALA A 107 52.06 -5.67 20.81
CA ALA A 107 51.83 -4.23 20.72
C ALA A 107 52.90 -3.52 19.85
N GLY A 108 52.60 -2.29 19.43
CA GLY A 108 53.60 -1.34 18.92
C GLY A 108 53.03 0.07 18.63
N CYS A 109 53.49 1.08 19.39
CA CYS A 109 53.36 2.54 19.17
C CYS A 109 53.98 2.99 17.83
N GLY A 110 53.42 3.91 17.02
CA GLY A 110 53.48 5.40 17.09
C GLY A 110 54.61 5.97 16.16
N PRO A 111 54.72 7.27 15.76
CA PRO A 111 53.78 8.42 15.77
C PRO A 111 53.81 9.34 14.48
N ALA A 112 52.99 10.42 14.52
CA ALA A 112 53.19 11.83 14.06
C ALA A 112 52.94 12.36 12.60
N ASP A 113 52.31 13.55 12.62
CA ASP A 113 52.35 14.75 11.73
C ASP A 113 51.42 14.95 10.50
N GLY A 114 50.70 16.10 10.51
CA GLY A 114 49.83 16.66 9.44
C GLY A 114 50.60 17.62 8.49
N PRO A 115 50.02 18.72 7.93
CA PRO A 115 48.63 19.20 7.82
C PRO A 115 48.21 19.51 6.34
N GLY A 116 46.95 19.92 6.08
CA GLY A 116 46.56 20.42 4.76
C GLY A 116 45.13 20.95 4.66
N ALA A 117 45.00 22.26 4.45
CA ALA A 117 43.76 23.01 4.28
C ALA A 117 43.27 23.04 2.82
N ALA A 118 41.95 22.99 2.61
CA ALA A 118 41.16 23.56 1.50
C ALA A 118 39.71 23.07 1.72
N GLY A 119 38.64 23.86 1.72
CA GLY A 119 38.35 25.02 0.90
C GLY A 119 36.93 24.82 0.37
N THR A 120 35.96 25.35 1.11
CA THR A 120 34.70 25.94 0.61
C THR A 120 34.21 25.50 -0.79
N ALA A 121 33.31 24.52 -0.85
CA ALA A 121 32.42 24.30 -1.99
C ALA A 121 31.12 23.51 -1.67
N ASP A 122 30.98 22.95 -0.46
CA ASP A 122 29.86 22.05 -0.11
C ASP A 122 28.58 22.78 0.37
N ASP A 123 28.72 23.99 0.94
CA ASP A 123 27.60 24.70 1.56
C ASP A 123 26.65 25.44 0.60
N ALA A 124 26.98 25.47 -0.69
CA ALA A 124 26.15 26.08 -1.73
C ALA A 124 25.22 25.07 -2.41
N ALA A 125 25.68 23.82 -2.60
CA ALA A 125 24.89 22.75 -3.21
C ALA A 125 23.77 22.26 -2.27
N HIS A 126 23.99 22.30 -0.95
CA HIS A 126 22.97 21.96 0.05
C HIS A 126 21.83 22.99 0.15
N ARG A 127 22.05 24.26 -0.25
CA ARG A 127 21.02 25.32 -0.17
C ARG A 127 20.14 25.42 -1.41
N ALA A 128 20.63 25.04 -2.59
CA ALA A 128 19.85 25.10 -3.83
C ALA A 128 18.77 24.00 -3.91
N TRP A 129 18.99 22.83 -3.30
CA TRP A 129 18.00 21.74 -3.30
C TRP A 129 16.86 21.92 -2.27
N GLY A 130 17.10 22.73 -1.23
CA GLY A 130 16.15 22.96 -0.13
C GLY A 130 14.96 23.85 -0.48
N LEU A 131 14.95 24.50 -1.65
CA LEU A 131 13.91 25.46 -2.04
C LEU A 131 12.97 24.98 -3.16
N ALA A 132 13.29 23.87 -3.85
CA ALA A 132 12.48 23.37 -4.96
C ALA A 132 11.62 22.12 -4.61
N HIS A 133 11.92 21.42 -3.52
CA HIS A 133 11.19 20.21 -3.11
C HIS A 133 10.81 20.32 -1.64
N GLY A 134 9.61 20.83 -1.40
CA GLY A 134 9.04 20.96 -0.07
C GLY A 134 9.20 19.68 0.75
N ARG A 135 9.87 19.83 1.90
CA ARG A 135 10.07 18.84 2.96
C ARG A 135 8.95 17.77 3.01
N ARG A 136 9.25 16.56 2.54
CA ARG A 136 8.77 15.33 3.17
C ARG A 136 9.99 14.50 3.52
N ALA A 137 10.24 14.41 4.81
CA ALA A 137 11.27 13.56 5.39
C ALA A 137 11.09 12.12 4.91
N ALA A 138 12.20 11.37 4.85
CA ALA A 138 12.21 9.93 4.67
C ALA A 138 11.36 9.27 5.76
N GLY A 139 10.08 9.08 5.47
CA GLY A 139 9.10 8.48 6.36
C GLY A 139 8.09 7.75 5.49
N THR A 140 7.90 6.46 5.78
CA THR A 140 6.77 5.69 5.28
C THR A 140 5.50 6.41 5.73
N ALA A 141 4.80 7.03 4.78
CA ALA A 141 3.48 7.59 5.07
C ALA A 141 2.53 6.39 5.23
N GLU A 142 2.27 6.02 6.47
CA GLU A 142 1.24 5.05 6.82
C GLU A 142 -0.11 5.69 6.53
N VAL A 143 -0.78 5.21 5.49
CA VAL A 143 -2.12 5.66 5.13
C VAL A 143 -3.06 4.50 5.46
N THR A 144 -3.87 4.70 6.49
CA THR A 144 -4.96 3.76 6.77
C THR A 144 -6.04 4.02 5.74
N MET A 145 -6.61 2.96 5.14
CA MET A 145 -7.73 2.98 4.18
C MET A 145 -8.94 3.86 4.60
N ALA A 146 -9.01 4.26 5.86
CA ALA A 146 -10.01 5.16 6.42
C ALA A 146 -9.69 6.67 6.27
N ALA A 147 -8.47 7.04 5.89
CA ALA A 147 -8.00 8.42 5.87
C ALA A 147 -7.39 8.78 4.52
N ASP A 148 -8.08 9.66 3.78
CA ASP A 148 -7.44 10.51 2.76
C ASP A 148 -7.59 11.97 3.24
N PRO A 149 -6.56 12.82 3.10
CA PRO A 149 -6.65 14.24 3.39
C PRO A 149 -7.33 14.97 2.21
N ALA A 150 -8.01 16.08 2.54
CA ALA A 150 -8.74 16.96 1.62
C ALA A 150 -10.16 16.50 1.22
N ALA A 151 -11.08 16.66 2.17
CA ALA A 151 -12.45 17.02 1.84
C ALA A 151 -12.44 18.41 1.14
N ASP A 152 -12.86 18.47 -0.11
CA ASP A 152 -13.29 19.71 -0.75
C ASP A 152 -14.74 20.00 -0.32
N PRO A 153 -15.01 21.09 0.42
CA PRO A 153 -16.33 21.42 0.90
C PRO A 153 -17.07 22.28 -0.13
N SER A 154 -17.37 21.75 -1.32
CA SER A 154 -18.31 22.44 -2.22
C SER A 154 -18.94 21.55 -3.28
N ARG A 155 -20.14 21.01 -2.98
CA ARG A 155 -21.35 21.23 -3.82
C ARG A 155 -22.61 20.53 -3.27
N PRO A 156 -23.76 21.25 -3.21
CA PRO A 156 -25.03 20.63 -2.90
C PRO A 156 -25.58 19.93 -4.15
N HIS A 157 -25.70 18.60 -4.10
CA HIS A 157 -26.50 17.86 -5.07
C HIS A 157 -27.99 17.97 -4.71
N ARG A 158 -28.77 18.39 -5.70
CA ARG A 158 -30.21 18.68 -5.62
C ARG A 158 -31.00 17.49 -5.06
N CYS A 159 -32.00 17.80 -4.21
CA CYS A 159 -32.95 16.83 -3.66
C CYS A 159 -33.65 16.03 -4.77
N PRO A 160 -33.71 14.69 -4.68
CA PRO A 160 -34.66 13.92 -5.46
C PRO A 160 -35.96 13.73 -4.67
N GLY A 161 -37.10 13.87 -5.36
CA GLY A 161 -38.41 13.46 -4.85
C GLY A 161 -38.37 12.04 -4.28
N ARG A 162 -39.27 11.76 -3.33
CA ARG A 162 -39.38 10.59 -2.44
C ARG A 162 -39.38 9.23 -3.17
N ARG A 163 -38.28 8.87 -3.83
CA ARG A 163 -38.02 7.52 -4.34
C ARG A 163 -37.71 6.65 -3.13
N ARG A 164 -38.54 5.64 -2.90
CA ARG A 164 -38.34 4.64 -1.83
C ARG A 164 -36.94 4.04 -2.02
N THR A 165 -36.12 4.07 -0.98
CA THR A 165 -34.86 3.31 -0.99
C THR A 165 -35.18 1.85 -1.22
N PRO A 166 -34.55 1.17 -2.19
CA PRO A 166 -34.72 -0.27 -2.29
C PRO A 166 -34.24 -0.90 -0.97
N PRO A 167 -35.06 -1.71 -0.28
CA PRO A 167 -34.70 -2.28 1.03
C PRO A 167 -33.42 -3.11 0.93
N LEU A 168 -33.15 -3.67 -0.24
CA LEU A 168 -31.94 -4.42 -0.54
C LEU A 168 -30.67 -3.55 -0.47
N GLY A 169 -30.73 -2.30 -0.94
CA GLY A 169 -29.60 -1.36 -0.88
C GLY A 169 -29.25 -0.98 0.56
N LEU A 170 -30.26 -0.77 1.40
CA LEU A 170 -30.06 -0.51 2.83
C LEU A 170 -29.49 -1.75 3.54
N LEU A 171 -30.04 -2.94 3.26
CA LEU A 171 -29.55 -4.19 3.84
C LEU A 171 -28.08 -4.45 3.44
N GLY A 172 -27.73 -4.26 2.16
CA GLY A 172 -26.35 -4.38 1.69
C GLY A 172 -25.41 -3.40 2.38
N LEU A 173 -25.84 -2.14 2.57
CA LEU A 173 -25.07 -1.13 3.30
C LEU A 173 -24.84 -1.51 4.77
N LEU A 174 -25.87 -1.99 5.46
CA LEU A 174 -25.76 -2.43 6.86
C LEU A 174 -24.81 -3.63 7.01
N ILE A 175 -24.89 -4.61 6.10
CA ILE A 175 -23.97 -5.75 6.08
C ILE A 175 -22.53 -5.27 5.86
N ALA A 176 -22.30 -4.38 4.89
CA ALA A 176 -20.98 -3.83 4.62
C ALA A 176 -20.40 -3.06 5.81
N LEU A 177 -21.21 -2.20 6.45
CA LEU A 177 -20.80 -1.47 7.65
C LEU A 177 -20.44 -2.40 8.80
N LEU A 178 -21.17 -3.50 8.98
CA LEU A 178 -20.83 -4.53 9.98
C LEU A 178 -19.52 -5.24 9.62
N LEU A 179 -19.33 -5.65 8.37
CA LEU A 179 -18.12 -6.32 7.90
C LEU A 179 -16.87 -5.45 8.03
N ILE A 180 -16.97 -4.15 7.78
CA ILE A 180 -15.87 -3.19 7.91
C ILE A 180 -15.42 -3.01 9.37
N ARG A 181 -16.29 -3.32 10.34
CA ARG A 181 -15.90 -3.32 11.77
C ARG A 181 -15.14 -4.59 12.18
N LEU A 182 -15.09 -5.60 11.33
CA LEU A 182 -14.32 -6.82 11.59
C LEU A 182 -12.85 -6.62 11.14
N PRO A 183 -11.92 -7.43 11.68
CA PRO A 183 -10.55 -7.45 11.16
C PRO A 183 -10.53 -7.66 9.65
N PHE A 184 -9.64 -6.96 8.94
CA PHE A 184 -9.60 -6.97 7.48
C PHE A 184 -9.48 -8.39 6.89
N ARG A 185 -8.74 -9.28 7.56
CA ARG A 185 -8.66 -10.70 7.21
C ARG A 185 -10.02 -11.41 7.20
N THR A 186 -10.90 -11.09 8.16
CA THR A 186 -12.22 -11.69 8.32
C THR A 186 -13.15 -11.17 7.25
N LEU A 187 -13.08 -9.86 6.96
CA LEU A 187 -13.78 -9.27 5.83
C LEU A 187 -13.39 -9.94 4.52
N LEU A 188 -12.08 -10.04 4.22
CA LEU A 188 -11.59 -10.70 3.00
C LEU A 188 -11.98 -12.18 2.94
N GLY A 189 -11.89 -12.89 4.06
CA GLY A 189 -12.35 -14.26 4.18
C GLY A 189 -13.84 -14.40 3.86
N ALA A 190 -14.68 -13.54 4.43
CA ALA A 190 -16.12 -13.52 4.18
C ALA A 190 -16.44 -13.21 2.71
N VAL A 191 -15.81 -12.19 2.12
CA VAL A 191 -16.00 -11.83 0.70
C VAL A 191 -15.61 -12.99 -0.21
N ARG A 192 -14.43 -13.60 0.01
CA ARG A 192 -13.98 -14.76 -0.78
C ARG A 192 -14.90 -15.96 -0.61
N TRP A 193 -15.35 -16.23 0.62
CA TRP A 193 -16.26 -17.32 0.90
C TRP A 193 -17.62 -17.13 0.21
N VAL A 194 -18.21 -15.93 0.30
CA VAL A 194 -19.46 -15.57 -0.38
C VAL A 194 -19.30 -15.71 -1.89
N SER A 195 -18.21 -15.16 -2.45
CA SER A 195 -17.89 -15.23 -3.88
C SER A 195 -17.76 -16.68 -4.38
N ARG A 196 -17.11 -17.56 -3.61
CA ARG A 196 -16.84 -18.96 -3.99
C ARG A 196 -17.98 -19.93 -3.75
N HIS A 197 -18.70 -19.80 -2.63
CA HIS A 197 -19.65 -20.82 -2.16
C HIS A 197 -21.11 -20.38 -2.25
N TRP A 198 -21.38 -19.08 -2.19
CA TRP A 198 -22.75 -18.57 -2.19
C TRP A 198 -23.22 -18.07 -3.55
N CYS A 199 -22.36 -17.32 -4.25
CA CYS A 199 -22.67 -16.78 -5.57
C CYS A 199 -22.60 -17.88 -6.65
N ARG A 200 -23.59 -17.90 -7.56
CA ARG A 200 -23.75 -18.97 -8.55
C ARG A 200 -23.50 -18.52 -9.99
N HIS A 201 -23.78 -17.26 -10.28
CA HIS A 201 -23.69 -16.72 -11.64
C HIS A 201 -22.94 -15.40 -11.61
N GLU A 202 -22.20 -15.09 -12.67
CA GLU A 202 -21.60 -13.77 -12.83
C GLU A 202 -22.69 -12.70 -12.94
N ALA A 203 -22.42 -11.54 -12.35
CA ALA A 203 -23.24 -10.36 -12.44
C ALA A 203 -22.98 -9.68 -13.79
N THR A 204 -24.06 -9.26 -14.47
CA THR A 204 -23.92 -8.41 -15.66
C THR A 204 -23.64 -6.97 -15.25
N ARG A 205 -23.09 -6.16 -16.16
CA ARG A 205 -22.84 -4.72 -15.92
C ARG A 205 -24.09 -3.98 -15.45
N ALA A 206 -25.26 -4.29 -16.02
CA ALA A 206 -26.53 -3.69 -15.63
C ALA A 206 -26.93 -4.08 -14.18
N GLN A 207 -26.66 -5.31 -13.76
CA GLN A 207 -26.91 -5.75 -12.38
C GLN A 207 -25.96 -5.05 -11.39
N GLY A 208 -24.68 -4.92 -11.75
CA GLY A 208 -23.70 -4.17 -10.97
C GLY A 208 -24.10 -2.71 -10.79
N ALA A 209 -24.42 -2.03 -11.89
CA ALA A 209 -24.85 -0.62 -11.87
C ALA A 209 -26.13 -0.43 -11.05
N ALA A 210 -27.11 -1.35 -11.16
CA ALA A 210 -28.33 -1.30 -10.37
C ALA A 210 -28.07 -1.52 -8.87
N ALA A 211 -27.13 -2.40 -8.51
CA ALA A 211 -26.72 -2.61 -7.12
C ALA A 211 -26.04 -1.36 -6.55
N LEU A 212 -25.10 -0.76 -7.30
CA LEU A 212 -24.43 0.47 -6.90
C LEU A 212 -25.42 1.64 -6.75
N ALA A 213 -26.33 1.83 -7.69
CA ALA A 213 -27.36 2.85 -7.61
C ALA A 213 -28.30 2.66 -6.40
N ALA A 214 -28.65 1.42 -6.07
CA ALA A 214 -29.46 1.08 -4.90
C ALA A 214 -28.74 1.43 -3.59
N VAL A 215 -27.45 1.12 -3.51
CA VAL A 215 -26.60 1.44 -2.35
C VAL A 215 -26.40 2.94 -2.22
N ARG A 216 -26.10 3.67 -3.29
CA ARG A 216 -25.92 5.12 -3.26
C ARG A 216 -27.19 5.85 -2.79
N GLN A 217 -28.37 5.37 -3.20
CA GLN A 217 -29.65 5.88 -2.70
C GLN A 217 -29.85 5.64 -1.19
N ALA A 218 -29.34 4.53 -0.66
CA ALA A 218 -29.37 4.23 0.77
C ALA A 218 -28.33 5.06 1.54
N ALA A 219 -27.10 5.14 1.03
CA ALA A 219 -25.99 5.91 1.58
C ALA A 219 -26.33 7.41 1.67
N ALA A 220 -27.06 7.97 0.70
CA ALA A 220 -27.54 9.36 0.75
C ALA A 220 -28.48 9.67 1.93
N ARG A 221 -29.05 8.65 2.57
CA ARG A 221 -29.89 8.79 3.78
C ARG A 221 -29.20 8.30 5.05
N TYR A 222 -27.99 7.79 4.93
CA TYR A 222 -27.20 7.32 6.05
C TYR A 222 -26.52 8.53 6.72
N PRO A 223 -26.70 8.74 8.04
CA PRO A 223 -26.14 9.91 8.73
C PRO A 223 -24.61 9.83 8.93
N GLY A 224 -24.00 8.69 8.66
CA GLY A 224 -22.55 8.50 8.75
C GLY A 224 -21.83 8.62 7.40
N ARG A 225 -20.52 8.40 7.42
CA ARG A 225 -19.70 8.36 6.20
C ARG A 225 -19.91 7.03 5.46
N ALA A 226 -20.22 7.12 4.17
CA ALA A 226 -20.19 5.99 3.24
C ALA A 226 -19.36 6.43 2.03
N ALA A 227 -18.09 6.05 2.02
CA ALA A 227 -17.15 6.32 0.94
C ALA A 227 -17.02 5.08 0.03
N CYS A 228 -16.04 5.10 -0.87
CA CYS A 228 -15.83 4.11 -1.92
C CYS A 228 -15.72 2.66 -1.38
N LEU A 229 -15.10 2.48 -0.20
CA LEU A 229 -14.98 1.16 0.43
C LEU A 229 -16.34 0.64 0.89
N GLU A 230 -17.10 1.46 1.60
CA GLU A 230 -18.44 1.11 2.10
C GLU A 230 -19.40 0.86 0.94
N THR A 231 -19.39 1.71 -0.08
CA THR A 231 -20.31 1.61 -1.22
C THR A 231 -19.98 0.43 -2.13
N SER A 232 -18.71 0.17 -2.43
CA SER A 232 -18.31 -0.99 -3.25
C SER A 232 -18.61 -2.31 -2.55
N LEU A 233 -18.28 -2.44 -1.26
CA LEU A 233 -18.59 -3.64 -0.48
C LEU A 233 -20.11 -3.84 -0.31
N ALA A 234 -20.86 -2.77 -0.05
CA ALA A 234 -22.32 -2.84 0.02
C ALA A 234 -22.93 -3.28 -1.30
N SER A 235 -22.40 -2.80 -2.43
CA SER A 235 -22.86 -3.19 -3.77
C SER A 235 -22.57 -4.67 -4.04
N LEU A 236 -21.39 -5.15 -3.64
CA LEU A 236 -21.06 -6.57 -3.66
C LEU A 236 -22.03 -7.39 -2.80
N MET A 237 -22.40 -6.92 -1.60
CA MET A 237 -23.37 -7.61 -0.75
C MET A 237 -24.77 -7.63 -1.36
N VAL A 238 -25.21 -6.55 -2.02
CA VAL A 238 -26.47 -6.54 -2.78
C VAL A 238 -26.46 -7.59 -3.90
N LEU A 239 -25.35 -7.73 -4.63
CA LEU A 239 -25.18 -8.76 -5.65
C LEU A 239 -25.16 -10.17 -5.04
N ALA A 240 -24.45 -10.36 -3.92
CA ALA A 240 -24.39 -11.62 -3.20
C ALA A 240 -25.77 -12.07 -2.67
N LEU A 241 -26.59 -11.13 -2.16
CA LEU A 241 -27.97 -11.41 -1.76
C LEU A 241 -28.83 -11.89 -2.94
N ARG A 242 -28.47 -11.51 -4.18
CA ARG A 242 -29.07 -12.01 -5.43
C ARG A 242 -28.34 -13.23 -6.01
N ARG A 243 -27.40 -13.82 -5.27
CA ARG A 243 -26.51 -14.93 -5.66
C ARG A 243 -25.70 -14.65 -6.94
N ARG A 244 -25.37 -13.37 -7.18
CA ARG A 244 -24.55 -12.91 -8.29
C ARG A 244 -23.12 -12.61 -7.83
N ARG A 245 -22.15 -13.06 -8.60
CA ARG A 245 -20.72 -12.89 -8.36
C ARG A 245 -20.22 -11.67 -9.11
N ALA A 246 -19.47 -10.81 -8.42
CA ALA A 246 -18.65 -9.76 -9.00
C ALA A 246 -17.28 -9.85 -8.34
N ALA A 247 -16.24 -9.38 -9.03
CA ALA A 247 -14.93 -9.25 -8.41
C ALA A 247 -14.92 -7.96 -7.58
N TRP A 248 -14.40 -8.03 -6.35
CA TRP A 248 -14.21 -6.85 -5.53
C TRP A 248 -12.76 -6.43 -5.58
N CYS A 249 -12.52 -5.20 -6.03
CA CYS A 249 -11.19 -4.68 -6.26
C CYS A 249 -10.90 -3.53 -5.30
N ILE A 250 -9.69 -3.55 -4.74
CA ILE A 250 -9.09 -2.41 -4.06
C ILE A 250 -7.88 -2.03 -4.88
N GLY A 251 -7.73 -0.74 -5.15
CA GLY A 251 -6.64 -0.22 -5.97
C GLY A 251 -6.08 1.10 -5.44
N THR A 252 -4.95 1.46 -6.03
CA THR A 252 -4.16 2.62 -5.63
C THR A 252 -3.78 3.42 -6.86
N ALA A 253 -3.81 4.74 -6.75
CA ALA A 253 -3.17 5.64 -7.71
C ALA A 253 -1.92 6.23 -7.04
N ALA A 254 -0.80 6.27 -7.74
CA ALA A 254 0.49 6.71 -7.16
C ALA A 254 0.67 8.24 -7.16
N ASP A 255 -0.01 8.97 -8.06
CA ASP A 255 0.16 10.42 -8.21
C ASP A 255 -1.19 11.18 -8.28
N PRO A 256 -1.59 11.92 -7.23
CA PRO A 256 -1.15 11.76 -5.83
C PRO A 256 -1.59 10.39 -5.27
N PHE A 257 -0.92 9.91 -4.21
CA PHE A 257 -1.28 8.66 -3.53
C PHE A 257 -2.75 8.68 -3.08
N ARG A 258 -3.60 7.89 -3.75
CA ARG A 258 -5.03 7.76 -3.48
C ARG A 258 -5.44 6.30 -3.43
N PHE A 259 -6.42 6.00 -2.59
CA PHE A 259 -7.00 4.67 -2.46
C PHE A 259 -8.42 4.65 -3.01
N HIS A 260 -8.75 3.60 -3.75
CA HIS A 260 -10.10 3.41 -4.26
C HIS A 260 -10.52 1.94 -4.15
N ALA A 261 -11.84 1.72 -4.04
CA ALA A 261 -12.42 0.39 -3.99
C ALA A 261 -13.67 0.36 -4.87
N TRP A 262 -13.76 -0.65 -5.72
CA TRP A 262 -14.83 -0.80 -6.71
C TRP A 262 -15.21 -2.27 -6.89
N ILE A 263 -16.26 -2.51 -7.67
CA ILE A 263 -16.63 -3.85 -8.11
C ILE A 263 -16.42 -3.95 -9.62
N GLU A 264 -16.00 -5.12 -10.09
CA GLU A 264 -15.89 -5.44 -11.51
C GLU A 264 -16.89 -6.51 -11.90
N THR A 265 -17.53 -6.29 -13.04
CA THR A 265 -18.47 -7.22 -13.66
C THR A 265 -18.11 -7.34 -15.13
N GLU A 266 -18.09 -8.56 -15.67
CA GLU A 266 -17.73 -8.78 -17.08
C GLU A 266 -16.35 -8.19 -17.43
N GLY A 267 -15.41 -8.21 -16.47
CA GLY A 267 -14.05 -7.68 -16.63
C GLY A 267 -13.96 -6.15 -16.73
N SER A 268 -15.04 -5.42 -16.46
CA SER A 268 -15.06 -3.96 -16.47
C SER A 268 -15.47 -3.41 -15.11
N PRO A 269 -14.86 -2.29 -14.67
CA PRO A 269 -15.28 -1.65 -13.44
C PRO A 269 -16.69 -1.09 -13.56
N VAL A 270 -17.46 -1.24 -12.49
CA VAL A 270 -18.78 -0.65 -12.35
C VAL A 270 -18.62 0.70 -11.69
N LEU A 271 -18.77 1.75 -12.50
CA LEU A 271 -18.69 3.14 -12.07
C LEU A 271 -20.07 3.77 -11.95
N ALA A 272 -20.23 4.64 -10.97
CA ALA A 272 -21.30 5.62 -11.03
C ALA A 272 -20.94 6.69 -12.08
N ALA A 273 -21.94 7.27 -12.75
CA ALA A 273 -21.73 8.23 -13.84
C ALA A 273 -21.00 9.53 -13.41
N ASP A 274 -20.85 9.75 -12.10
CA ASP A 274 -20.22 10.91 -11.49
C ASP A 274 -18.87 10.59 -10.81
N GLU A 275 -18.39 9.35 -10.89
CA GLU A 275 -17.10 8.96 -10.32
C GLU A 275 -15.93 9.28 -11.27
N PRO A 276 -14.77 9.70 -10.72
CA PRO A 276 -13.58 9.96 -11.53
C PRO A 276 -13.13 8.70 -12.25
N ASP A 277 -12.45 8.89 -13.37
CA ASP A 277 -11.94 7.83 -14.20
C ASP A 277 -11.06 6.85 -13.40
N LEU A 278 -11.35 5.55 -13.52
CA LEU A 278 -10.58 4.50 -12.86
C LEU A 278 -9.31 4.14 -13.60
N ASP A 279 -9.08 4.71 -14.78
CA ASP A 279 -7.89 4.46 -15.59
C ASP A 279 -6.59 4.80 -14.84
N ALA A 280 -6.64 5.70 -13.84
CA ALA A 280 -5.51 6.04 -12.98
C ALA A 280 -5.31 5.07 -11.79
N PHE A 281 -6.29 4.20 -11.48
CA PHE A 281 -6.24 3.30 -10.34
C PHE A 281 -5.84 1.90 -10.77
N ARG A 282 -4.76 1.37 -10.18
CA ARG A 282 -4.30 0.01 -10.42
C ARG A 282 -4.80 -0.92 -9.30
N PRO A 283 -5.44 -2.07 -9.60
CA PRO A 283 -5.87 -3.00 -8.58
C PRO A 283 -4.66 -3.60 -7.86
N ILE A 284 -4.64 -3.52 -6.53
CA ILE A 284 -3.66 -4.17 -5.65
C ILE A 284 -4.21 -5.47 -5.07
N LEU A 285 -5.54 -5.57 -4.96
CA LEU A 285 -6.23 -6.72 -4.42
C LEU A 285 -7.53 -6.96 -5.18
N THR A 286 -7.74 -8.21 -5.58
CA THR A 286 -9.00 -8.67 -6.18
C THR A 286 -9.51 -9.90 -5.40
N ALA A 287 -10.79 -9.91 -5.03
CA ALA A 287 -11.43 -10.95 -4.21
C ALA A 287 -12.76 -11.47 -4.79
#